data_AF-S8F4C0-F1
#
_entry.id   AF-S8F4C0-F1
#
_cell.length_a   1.000
_cell.length_b   1.000
_cell.length_c   1.000
_cell.angle_alpha   90.00
_cell.angle_beta   90.00
_cell.angle_gamma   90.00
#
_symmetry.space_group_name_H-M   'P 1'
#
loop_
_entity.id
_entity.type
_entity.pdbx_description
1 polymer ?
#
loop_
_entity_poly.entity_id
_entity_poly.type
_entity_poly.pdbx_seq_one_letter_code
_entity_poly.pdbx_strand_id
1 'polypeptide(L)' 'LWGRRTRLCFDDFISQLFEIFSGIDQGCPLSVILYKIYNLLLLDCAKLLPHMKPVAYIDDIAAVAVG' A
#
# COMPACT_ATOMS: atom_id res chain seq x y z
N LEU A 1 9.85 9.68 -12.57
CA LEU A 1 9.65 8.21 -12.69
C LEU A 1 8.63 7.97 -13.81
N TRP A 2 9.07 8.04 -15.07
CA TRP A 2 8.20 7.83 -16.23
C TRP A 2 8.66 6.57 -16.98
N GLY A 3 7.77 5.93 -17.73
CA GLY A 3 8.12 4.76 -18.56
C GLY A 3 8.26 3.44 -17.82
N ARG A 4 7.75 3.32 -16.58
CA ARG A 4 7.65 2.02 -15.91
C ARG A 4 6.70 1.12 -16.69
N ARG A 5 7.13 -0.12 -16.93
CA ARG A 5 6.35 -1.12 -17.66
C ARG A 5 6.38 -2.44 -16.91
N THR A 6 5.27 -3.17 -16.94
CA THR A 6 5.17 -4.48 -16.28
C THR A 6 4.34 -5.47 -17.10
N ARG A 7 4.42 -6.75 -16.70
CA ARG A 7 3.53 -7.82 -17.15
C ARG A 7 2.93 -8.49 -15.92
N LEU A 8 1.68 -8.91 -16.03
CA LEU A 8 1.05 -9.78 -15.05
C LEU A 8 1.38 -11.23 -15.43
N CYS A 9 1.77 -12.04 -14.45
CA CYS A 9 2.09 -13.45 -14.60
C CYS A 9 1.26 -14.25 -13.59
N PHE A 10 0.41 -15.14 -14.07
CA PHE A 10 -0.43 -16.03 -13.26
C PHE A 10 -0.44 -17.41 -13.90
N ASP A 11 -0.05 -18.45 -13.19
CA ASP A 11 -0.08 -19.84 -13.67
C ASP A 11 0.54 -20.01 -15.09
N ASP A 12 -0.30 -20.18 -16.11
CA ASP A 12 0.06 -20.33 -17.53
C ASP A 12 -0.22 -19.07 -18.38
N PHE A 13 -0.67 -17.97 -17.76
CA PHE A 13 -0.96 -16.70 -18.42
C PHE A 13 0.13 -15.64 -18.17
N ILE A 14 0.57 -15.00 -19.25
CA ILE A 14 1.43 -13.82 -19.22
C ILE A 14 0.76 -12.70 -20.02
N SER A 15 0.54 -11.55 -19.39
CA SER A 15 -0.06 -10.40 -20.07
C SER A 15 0.89 -9.78 -21.12
N GLN A 16 0.31 -8.95 -21.99
CA GLN A 16 1.10 -7.99 -22.76
C GLN A 16 1.83 -7.02 -21.82
N LEU A 17 2.95 -6.46 -22.30
CA LEU A 17 3.68 -5.43 -21.58
C LEU A 17 2.88 -4.12 -21.64
N PHE A 18 2.60 -3.50 -20.49
CA PHE A 18 1.86 -2.23 -20.41
C PHE A 18 2.55 -1.23 -19.49
N GLU A 19 2.22 0.05 -19.65
CA GLU A 19 2.77 1.14 -18.83
C GLU A 19 2.01 1.31 -17.52
N ILE A 20 2.76 1.56 -16.45
CA ILE A 20 2.22 1.85 -15.12
C ILE A 20 2.14 3.37 -14.93
N PHE A 21 0.93 3.91 -14.98
CA PHE A 21 0.67 5.34 -14.75
C PHE A 21 0.63 5.72 -13.27
N SER A 22 0.24 4.79 -12.38
CA SER A 22 0.07 5.05 -10.95
C SER A 22 0.38 3.82 -10.10
N GLY A 23 0.54 4.03 -8.79
CA GLY A 23 0.92 2.98 -7.85
C GLY A 23 2.41 2.66 -7.87
N ILE A 24 2.80 1.68 -7.06
CA ILE A 24 4.17 1.25 -6.83
C ILE A 24 4.35 -0.21 -7.26
N ASP A 25 5.58 -0.62 -7.54
CA ASP A 25 5.84 -1.95 -8.09
C ASP A 25 5.73 -3.02 -7.00
N GLN A 26 4.92 -4.06 -7.23
CA GLN A 26 4.86 -5.23 -6.35
C GLN A 26 6.14 -6.08 -6.49
N GLY A 27 6.59 -6.68 -5.39
CA GLY A 27 7.82 -7.48 -5.34
C GLY A 27 9.12 -6.66 -5.22
N CYS A 28 9.06 -5.32 -5.34
CA CYS A 28 10.18 -4.46 -5.04
C CYS A 28 10.30 -4.22 -3.53
N PRO A 29 11.44 -4.54 -2.88
CA PRO A 29 11.60 -4.33 -1.44
C PRO A 29 11.41 -2.88 -0.99
N LEU A 30 11.80 -1.92 -1.84
CA LEU A 30 11.64 -0.49 -1.55
C LEU A 30 10.18 -0.06 -1.59
N SER A 31 9.36 -0.65 -2.47
CA SER A 31 7.93 -0.35 -2.55
C SER A 31 7.23 -0.58 -1.22
N VAL A 32 7.56 -1.66 -0.49
CA VAL A 32 6.96 -1.97 0.81
C VAL A 32 7.19 -0.85 1.83
N ILE A 33 8.41 -0.31 1.88
CA ILE A 33 8.77 0.78 2.80
C ILE A 33 8.05 2.07 2.40
N LEU A 34 8.09 2.42 1.11
CA LEU A 34 7.44 3.62 0.59
C LEU A 34 5.92 3.59 0.80
N TYR A 35 5.30 2.42 0.64
CA TYR A 35 3.89 2.23 0.87
C TYR A 35 3.51 2.44 2.34
N LYS A 36 4.31 1.90 3.27
CA LYS A 36 4.10 2.13 4.70
C LYS A 36 4.13 3.62 5.03
N ILE A 37 5.09 4.37 4.48
CA ILE A 37 5.19 5.82 4.70
C ILE A 37 3.95 6.54 4.14
N TYR A 38 3.51 6.17 2.93
CA TYR A 38 2.30 6.73 2.33
C TYR A 38 1.06 6.50 3.21
N ASN A 39 0.92 5.31 3.78
CA ASN A 39 -0.20 4.94 4.66
C ASN A 39 -0.14 5.56 6.07
N LEU A 40 0.99 6.16 6.50
CA LEU A 40 1.07 6.80 7.82
C LEU A 40 0.05 7.92 8.01
N LEU A 41 -0.36 8.61 6.92
CA LEU A 41 -1.38 9.66 7.00
C LEU A 41 -2.72 9.12 7.52
N LEU A 42 -3.13 7.93 7.06
CA LEU A 42 -4.35 7.27 7.51
C LEU A 42 -4.26 6.86 8.99
N LEU A 43 -3.06 6.44 9.43
CA LEU A 43 -2.79 6.15 10.84
C LEU A 43 -2.94 7.41 11.70
N ASP A 44 -2.44 8.55 11.24
CA ASP A 44 -2.58 9.83 11.94
C ASP A 44 -4.03 10.30 12.00
N CYS A 45 -4.83 10.10 10.94
CA CYS A 45 -6.27 10.34 10.99
C CYS A 45 -6.97 9.49 12.06
N ALA A 46 -6.58 8.22 12.18
CA ALA A 46 -7.16 7.32 13.18
C ALA A 46 -6.77 7.68 14.63
N LYS A 47 -5.61 8.33 14.85
CA LYS A 47 -5.20 8.85 16.18
C LYS A 47 -6.07 10.01 16.67
N LEU A 48 -6.76 10.71 15.77
CA LEU A 48 -7.64 11.83 16.14
C LEU A 48 -8.98 11.37 16.74
N LEU A 49 -9.28 10.07 16.66
CA LEU A 49 -10.52 9.51 17.18
C LEU A 49 -10.39 9.32 18.71
N PRO A 50 -11.26 9.96 19.53
CA PRO A 50 -11.23 9.78 20.97
C PRO A 50 -11.59 8.34 21.33
N HIS A 51 -10.99 7.82 22.41
CA HIS A 51 -11.22 6.46 22.89
C HIS A 51 -10.91 5.37 21.84
N MET A 52 -10.00 5.62 20.91
CA MET A 52 -9.55 4.66 19.91
C MET A 52 -8.02 4.49 19.96
N LYS A 53 -7.54 3.27 19.74
CA LYS A 53 -6.14 2.95 19.49
C LYS A 53 -5.97 2.47 18.06
N PRO A 54 -5.16 3.16 17.24
CA PRO A 54 -5.00 2.74 15.87
C PRO A 54 -3.86 1.73 15.72
N VAL A 55 -4.03 0.79 14.80
CA VAL A 55 -3.08 -0.28 14.46
C VAL A 55 -2.92 -0.28 12.94
N ALA A 56 -1.68 -0.36 12.46
CA ALA A 56 -1.38 -0.38 11.03
C ALA A 56 -0.51 -1.59 10.66
N TYR A 57 -0.83 -2.24 9.55
CA TYR A 57 -0.09 -3.36 9.00
C TYR A 57 -0.12 -3.34 7.46
N ILE A 58 1.00 -2.93 6.84
CA ILE A 58 1.18 -2.84 5.38
C ILE A 58 0.11 -1.95 4.71
N ASP A 59 -1.01 -2.53 4.28
CA ASP A 59 -2.19 -1.93 3.66
C ASP A 59 -3.36 -1.74 4.62
N ASP A 60 -3.39 -2.46 5.74
CA ASP A 60 -4.47 -2.42 6.70
C ASP A 60 -4.25 -1.35 7.78
N ILE A 61 -5.28 -0.57 8.05
CA ILE A 61 -5.36 0.33 9.20
C ILE A 61 -6.67 0.09 9.92
N ALA A 62 -6.57 -0.27 11.19
CA ALA A 62 -7.70 -0.50 12.08
C ALA A 62 -7.68 0.51 13.23
N ALA A 63 -8.86 0.96 13.65
CA ALA A 63 -9.04 1.71 14.88
C ALA A 63 -9.78 0.83 15.89
N VAL A 64 -9.15 0.56 17.03
CA VAL A 64 -9.69 -0.30 18.08
C VAL A 64 -10.28 0.57 19.19
N ALA A 65 -11.56 0.42 19.48
CA ALA A 65 -12.19 1.15 20.58
C ALA A 65 -11.61 0.69 21.93
N VAL A 66 -11.25 1.66 22.78
CA VAL A 66 -10.72 1.44 24.12
C VAL A 66 -11.51 2.29 25.12
N GLY A 67 -12.14 1.61 26.08
CA GLY A 67 -12.88 2.23 27.20
C GLY A 67 -11.97 2.58 28.36
#